data_AF-X0WTG2-F1
#
_entry.id   AF-X0WTG2-F1
#
_cell.length_a   1.000
_cell.length_b   1.000
_cell.length_c   1.000
_cell.angle_alpha   90.00
_cell.angle_beta   90.00
_cell.angle_gamma   90.00
#
_symmetry.space_group_name_H-M   'P 1'
#
loop_
_entity.id
_entity.type
_entity.pdbx_description
1 polymer ?
#
loop_
_entity_poly.entity_id
_entity_poly.type
_entity_poly.pdbx_seq_one_letter_code
_entity_poly.pdbx_strand_id
1 'polypeptide(L)'
;RSKTYPAEQKITWLIEKAITVTEDSILSQDIELENPDVGMRFEIGASRHLEEINIAEKYISNQDLPQSEEEQVFGIIKFLENLRISREYVIRAREAIEKSKSKEAIKYLKKGNQFLTSLLQLASGELAKIKEYEIIEQIICSEISKMEFLRAFLLVSLGRINSAISSLERAALFSTIIHNHKTCLTLNYVKALIYLFHGLYKSAIMQYNFTEELAEIYNDDRLKLKCLIGKAISLYIEGKDRETAMVIMEEISS
;
A
#
# COMPACT_ATOMS: atom_id res chain seq x y z
N ARG A 1 19.87 30.94 0.36
CA ARG A 1 18.68 30.80 -0.52
C ARG A 1 18.89 29.57 -1.41
N SER A 2 17.91 28.67 -1.37
CA SER A 2 17.59 27.54 -2.27
C SER A 2 18.68 26.53 -2.65
N LYS A 3 18.67 25.39 -1.96
CA LYS A 3 18.81 24.06 -2.59
C LYS A 3 17.82 23.09 -1.94
N THR A 4 16.54 23.36 -2.15
CA THR A 4 15.48 22.35 -2.06
C THR A 4 15.91 21.22 -3.01
N TYR A 5 16.20 20.04 -2.47
CA TYR A 5 16.69 18.91 -3.26
C TYR A 5 15.62 18.49 -4.30
N PRO A 6 15.99 18.08 -5.53
CA PRO A 6 15.05 17.47 -6.47
C PRO A 6 14.34 16.23 -5.92
N ALA A 7 14.86 15.62 -4.85
CA ALA A 7 14.25 14.50 -4.15
C ALA A 7 12.95 14.88 -3.45
N GLU A 8 12.87 16.06 -2.81
CA GLU A 8 11.62 16.54 -2.20
C GLU A 8 10.54 16.76 -3.26
N GLN A 9 10.88 17.34 -4.42
CA GLN A 9 9.92 17.51 -5.53
C GLN A 9 9.50 16.18 -6.15
N LYS A 10 10.40 15.20 -6.27
CA LYS A 10 10.06 13.84 -6.73
C LYS A 10 9.22 13.08 -5.71
N ILE A 11 9.46 13.30 -4.42
CA ILE A 11 8.63 12.78 -3.33
C ILE A 11 7.27 13.49 -3.32
N THR A 12 7.21 14.80 -3.53
CA THR A 12 5.96 15.56 -3.71
C THR A 12 5.19 15.08 -4.94
N TRP A 13 5.86 14.81 -6.06
CA TRP A 13 5.23 14.22 -7.24
C TRP A 13 4.72 12.79 -6.98
N LEU A 14 5.47 11.96 -6.24
CA LEU A 14 5.01 10.67 -5.74
C LEU A 14 3.84 10.80 -4.74
N ILE A 15 3.82 11.86 -3.93
CA ILE A 15 2.75 12.19 -2.97
C ILE A 15 1.50 12.63 -3.74
N GLU A 16 1.62 13.48 -4.75
CA GLU A 16 0.52 13.91 -5.61
C GLU A 16 -0.08 12.72 -6.36
N LYS A 17 0.76 11.85 -6.94
CA LYS A 17 0.29 10.60 -7.57
C LYS A 17 -0.30 9.60 -6.56
N ALA A 18 0.23 9.50 -5.33
CA ALA A 18 -0.32 8.64 -4.28
C ALA A 18 -1.63 9.18 -3.69
N ILE A 19 -1.83 10.50 -3.67
CA ILE A 19 -3.10 11.14 -3.30
C ILE A 19 -4.15 10.84 -4.38
N THR A 20 -3.79 10.90 -5.67
CA THR A 20 -4.69 10.49 -6.78
C THR A 20 -5.13 9.02 -6.67
N VAL A 21 -4.26 8.11 -6.20
CA VAL A 21 -4.59 6.69 -5.93
C VAL A 21 -5.64 6.51 -4.82
N THR A 22 -5.89 7.53 -4.00
CA THR A 22 -6.88 7.48 -2.91
C THR A 22 -8.24 8.06 -3.26
N GLU A 23 -8.38 8.77 -4.38
CA GLU A 23 -9.58 9.54 -4.73
C GLU A 23 -10.72 8.67 -5.25
N ASP A 24 -10.43 7.69 -6.11
CA ASP A 24 -11.40 6.73 -6.60
C ASP A 24 -10.65 5.44 -6.96
N SER A 25 -11.29 4.27 -6.81
CA SER A 25 -10.88 3.15 -7.64
C SER A 25 -10.99 3.65 -9.08
N ILE A 26 -9.86 3.62 -9.81
CA ILE A 26 -9.70 3.86 -11.26
C ILE A 26 -8.91 5.13 -11.66
N LEU A 27 -7.85 4.87 -12.46
CA LEU A 27 -7.15 5.73 -13.45
C LEU A 27 -6.14 6.79 -12.97
N SER A 28 -4.90 6.34 -12.74
CA SER A 28 -3.75 7.14 -13.19
C SER A 28 -3.73 7.13 -14.72
N GLN A 29 -4.44 8.09 -15.36
CA GLN A 29 -4.56 8.17 -16.83
C GLN A 29 -3.21 8.23 -17.55
N ASP A 30 -2.15 8.77 -16.92
CA ASP A 30 -0.85 8.88 -17.60
C ASP A 30 -0.01 7.58 -17.59
N ILE A 31 -0.34 6.59 -16.75
CA ILE A 31 0.44 5.35 -16.62
C ILE A 31 -0.30 4.15 -17.24
N GLU A 32 -1.64 4.16 -17.22
CA GLU A 32 -2.45 3.08 -17.82
C GLU A 32 -2.60 3.20 -19.35
N LEU A 33 -2.32 4.37 -19.94
CA LEU A 33 -2.32 4.53 -21.41
C LEU A 33 -1.16 3.78 -22.10
N GLU A 34 -0.06 3.50 -21.39
CA GLU A 34 1.08 2.75 -21.93
C GLU A 34 1.19 1.31 -21.39
N ASN A 35 0.64 0.99 -20.21
CA ASN A 35 0.56 -0.38 -19.70
C ASN A 35 -0.48 -0.51 -18.56
N PRO A 36 -1.62 -1.21 -18.76
CA PRO A 36 -2.68 -1.40 -17.75
C PRO A 36 -2.25 -2.16 -16.47
N ASP A 37 -1.08 -2.78 -16.47
CA ASP A 37 -0.59 -3.67 -15.40
C ASP A 37 0.36 -3.02 -14.37
N VAL A 38 0.67 -1.72 -14.49
CA VAL A 38 1.85 -1.11 -13.83
C VAL A 38 1.51 -0.27 -12.57
N GLY A 39 0.24 -0.06 -12.25
CA GLY A 39 -0.20 0.74 -11.09
C GLY A 39 -0.34 -0.07 -9.79
N MET A 40 0.02 0.52 -8.65
CA MET A 40 -0.37 0.01 -7.34
C MET A 40 -1.89 0.17 -7.18
N ARG A 41 -2.61 -0.94 -7.01
CA ARG A 41 -4.05 -0.95 -6.76
C ARG A 41 -4.31 -1.50 -5.36
N PHE A 42 -4.89 -0.68 -4.49
CA PHE A 42 -5.37 -1.12 -3.17
C PHE A 42 -6.71 -1.84 -3.34
N GLU A 43 -6.65 -2.99 -4.00
CA GLU A 43 -7.76 -3.90 -4.22
C GLU A 43 -7.49 -5.22 -3.48
N ILE A 44 -8.53 -6.01 -3.32
CA ILE A 44 -8.40 -7.38 -2.84
C ILE A 44 -7.79 -8.21 -3.96
N GLY A 45 -6.78 -9.03 -3.64
CA GLY A 45 -6.10 -9.89 -4.60
C GLY A 45 -6.94 -11.13 -4.93
N ALA A 46 -6.27 -12.27 -5.12
CA ALA A 46 -6.97 -13.51 -5.43
C ALA A 46 -7.93 -13.91 -4.29
N SER A 47 -9.22 -14.04 -4.62
CA SER A 47 -10.27 -14.42 -3.68
C SER A 47 -11.28 -15.37 -4.30
N ARG A 48 -11.74 -16.33 -3.49
CA ARG A 48 -12.82 -17.26 -3.85
C ARG A 48 -14.23 -16.71 -3.66
N HIS A 49 -14.36 -15.55 -3.01
CA HIS A 49 -15.63 -14.90 -2.67
C HIS A 49 -15.76 -13.52 -3.35
N LEU A 50 -15.25 -13.40 -4.57
CA LEU A 50 -15.15 -12.10 -5.26
C LEU A 50 -16.52 -11.46 -5.50
N GLU A 51 -17.55 -12.27 -5.76
CA GLU A 51 -18.92 -11.79 -5.95
C GLU A 51 -19.46 -11.13 -4.67
N GLU A 52 -19.35 -11.82 -3.54
CA GLU A 52 -19.82 -11.33 -2.25
C GLU A 52 -19.01 -10.11 -1.76
N ILE A 53 -17.71 -10.08 -2.07
CA ILE A 53 -16.86 -8.91 -1.82
C ILE A 53 -17.35 -7.72 -2.64
N ASN A 54 -17.66 -7.90 -3.92
CA ASN A 54 -18.18 -6.82 -4.76
C ASN A 54 -19.54 -6.32 -4.25
N ILE A 55 -20.42 -7.22 -3.81
CA ILE A 55 -21.70 -6.85 -3.19
C ILE A 55 -21.46 -6.07 -1.89
N ALA A 56 -20.55 -6.52 -1.04
CA ALA A 56 -20.18 -5.82 0.18
C ALA A 56 -19.61 -4.43 -0.10
N GLU A 57 -18.79 -4.28 -1.13
CA GLU A 57 -18.24 -2.98 -1.56
C GLU A 57 -19.33 -2.01 -2.06
N LYS A 58 -20.30 -2.51 -2.84
CA LYS A 58 -21.50 -1.73 -3.21
C LYS A 58 -22.26 -1.27 -1.98
N TYR A 59 -22.49 -2.18 -1.02
CA TYR A 59 -23.18 -1.89 0.24
C TYR A 59 -22.48 -0.77 1.02
N ILE A 60 -21.16 -0.90 1.24
CA ILE A 60 -20.36 0.09 1.97
C ILE A 60 -20.35 1.44 1.24
N SER A 61 -20.48 1.43 -0.09
CA SER A 61 -20.51 2.64 -0.92
C SER A 61 -21.90 3.29 -1.04
N ASN A 62 -22.90 2.81 -0.29
CA ASN A 62 -24.30 3.29 -0.33
C ASN A 62 -24.97 3.13 -1.69
N GLN A 63 -24.56 2.14 -2.48
CA GLN A 63 -25.27 1.80 -3.71
C GLN A 63 -26.49 0.95 -3.38
N ASP A 64 -27.57 1.15 -4.13
CA ASP A 64 -28.77 0.34 -3.99
C ASP A 64 -28.47 -1.12 -4.36
N LEU A 65 -28.92 -2.04 -3.51
CA LEU A 65 -28.72 -3.47 -3.70
C LEU A 65 -30.06 -4.17 -3.89
N PRO A 66 -30.18 -5.06 -4.90
CA PRO A 66 -31.30 -5.97 -4.99
C PRO A 66 -31.40 -6.85 -3.75
N GLN A 67 -32.62 -7.22 -3.34
CA GLN A 67 -32.84 -8.10 -2.18
C GLN A 67 -32.02 -9.40 -2.27
N SER A 68 -31.87 -9.96 -3.47
CA SER A 68 -31.06 -11.17 -3.71
C SER A 68 -29.57 -10.97 -3.46
N GLU A 69 -29.03 -9.75 -3.61
CA GLU A 69 -27.64 -9.43 -3.25
C GLU A 69 -27.53 -9.15 -1.75
N GLU A 70 -28.49 -8.44 -1.15
CA GLU A 70 -28.51 -8.19 0.31
C GLU A 70 -28.53 -9.49 1.13
N GLU A 71 -29.31 -10.48 0.71
CA GLU A 71 -29.38 -11.78 1.36
C GLU A 71 -28.02 -12.51 1.39
N GLN A 72 -27.14 -12.27 0.41
CA GLN A 72 -25.81 -12.90 0.35
C GLN A 72 -24.84 -12.36 1.38
N VAL A 73 -24.98 -11.09 1.75
CA VAL A 73 -24.12 -10.40 2.73
C VAL A 73 -24.80 -10.15 4.07
N PHE A 74 -26.04 -10.64 4.25
CA PHE A 74 -26.85 -10.40 5.44
C PHE A 74 -26.13 -10.75 6.75
N GLY A 75 -25.39 -11.87 6.77
CA GLY A 75 -24.64 -12.34 7.93
C GLY A 75 -23.50 -11.42 8.37
N ILE A 76 -23.07 -10.49 7.51
CA ILE A 76 -21.95 -9.58 7.77
C ILE A 76 -22.34 -8.11 7.77
N ILE A 77 -23.63 -7.76 7.61
CA ILE A 77 -24.11 -6.36 7.54
C ILE A 77 -23.58 -5.50 8.69
N LYS A 78 -23.59 -6.03 9.94
CA LYS A 78 -23.05 -5.31 11.11
C LYS A 78 -21.60 -4.89 10.91
N PHE A 79 -20.78 -5.71 10.26
CA PHE A 79 -19.38 -5.40 9.97
C PHE A 79 -19.27 -4.41 8.80
N LEU A 80 -20.11 -4.55 7.78
CA LEU A 80 -20.17 -3.61 6.64
C LEU A 80 -20.54 -2.18 7.10
N GLU A 81 -21.49 -2.05 8.02
CA GLU A 81 -21.83 -0.76 8.64
C GLU A 81 -20.65 -0.14 9.41
N ASN A 82 -19.90 -0.95 10.16
CA ASN A 82 -18.69 -0.48 10.81
C ASN A 82 -17.60 -0.08 9.79
N LEU A 83 -17.47 -0.79 8.68
CA LEU A 83 -16.57 -0.42 7.58
C LEU A 83 -16.95 0.93 6.96
N ARG A 84 -18.25 1.25 6.82
CA ARG A 84 -18.70 2.59 6.39
C ARG A 84 -18.20 3.69 7.34
N ILE A 85 -18.32 3.45 8.65
CA ILE A 85 -17.78 4.38 9.67
C ILE A 85 -16.26 4.50 9.54
N SER A 86 -15.56 3.42 9.22
CA SER A 86 -14.12 3.46 9.01
C SER A 86 -13.72 4.37 7.84
N ARG A 87 -14.46 4.34 6.73
CA ARG A 87 -14.20 5.19 5.56
C ARG A 87 -14.32 6.68 5.85
N GLU A 88 -15.15 7.07 6.82
CA GLU A 88 -15.22 8.46 7.29
C GLU A 88 -13.87 8.97 7.84
N TYR A 89 -13.02 8.10 8.43
CA TYR A 89 -11.67 8.51 8.82
C TYR A 89 -10.77 8.83 7.62
N VAL A 90 -10.93 8.12 6.50
CA VAL A 90 -10.20 8.41 5.25
C VAL A 90 -10.67 9.74 4.68
N ILE A 91 -11.98 9.97 4.62
CA ILE A 91 -12.57 11.22 4.14
C ILE A 91 -12.02 12.41 4.94
N ARG A 92 -12.06 12.34 6.28
CA ARG A 92 -11.50 13.38 7.16
C ARG A 92 -10.00 13.55 7.00
N ALA A 93 -9.26 12.46 6.79
CA ALA A 93 -7.84 12.52 6.51
C ALA A 93 -7.57 13.29 5.21
N ARG A 94 -8.33 13.02 4.15
CA ARG A 94 -8.24 13.72 2.86
C ARG A 94 -8.55 15.20 3.00
N GLU A 95 -9.65 15.56 3.66
CA GLU A 95 -9.97 16.97 3.91
C GLU A 95 -8.85 17.69 4.68
N ALA A 96 -8.21 17.00 5.64
CA ALA A 96 -7.07 17.53 6.36
C ALA A 96 -5.83 17.68 5.45
N ILE A 97 -5.61 16.76 4.50
CA ILE A 97 -4.53 16.87 3.50
C ILE A 97 -4.74 18.08 2.60
N GLU A 98 -5.95 18.26 2.04
CA GLU A 98 -6.31 19.40 1.20
C GLU A 98 -6.10 20.73 1.92
N LYS A 99 -6.41 20.77 3.21
CA LYS A 99 -6.19 21.94 4.09
C LYS A 99 -4.73 22.06 4.57
N SER A 100 -3.80 21.27 4.04
CA SER A 100 -2.37 21.23 4.41
C SER A 100 -2.11 20.92 5.89
N LYS A 101 -3.00 20.16 6.54
CA LYS A 101 -2.92 19.75 7.94
C LYS A 101 -2.45 18.30 8.08
N SER A 102 -1.25 17.99 7.58
CA SER A 102 -0.72 16.61 7.53
C SER A 102 -0.67 15.90 8.89
N LYS A 103 -0.40 16.63 9.99
CA LYS A 103 -0.41 16.05 11.35
C LYS A 103 -1.80 15.59 11.79
N GLU A 104 -2.84 16.28 11.34
CA GLU A 104 -4.23 15.95 11.64
C GLU A 104 -4.69 14.78 10.78
N ALA A 105 -4.34 14.77 9.49
CA ALA A 105 -4.56 13.63 8.60
C ALA A 105 -3.97 12.33 9.17
N ILE A 106 -2.70 12.36 9.65
CA ILE A 106 -2.07 11.20 10.30
C ILE A 106 -2.85 10.72 11.54
N LYS A 107 -3.46 11.64 12.31
CA LYS A 107 -4.28 11.27 13.47
C LYS A 107 -5.54 10.54 13.04
N TYR A 108 -6.23 11.02 12.00
CA TYR A 108 -7.42 10.34 11.46
C TYR A 108 -7.08 8.94 10.93
N LEU A 109 -6.03 8.81 10.12
CA LEU A 109 -5.58 7.51 9.60
C LEU A 109 -5.20 6.55 10.71
N LYS A 110 -4.48 7.03 11.73
CA LYS A 110 -4.14 6.19 12.90
C LYS A 110 -5.38 5.70 13.63
N LYS A 111 -6.40 6.56 13.81
CA LYS A 111 -7.65 6.18 14.47
C LYS A 111 -8.45 5.17 13.62
N GLY A 112 -8.55 5.40 12.32
CA GLY A 112 -9.17 4.45 11.37
C GLY A 112 -8.51 3.09 11.43
N ASN A 113 -7.17 3.02 11.37
CA ASN A 113 -6.44 1.75 11.47
C ASN A 113 -6.62 1.03 12.81
N GLN A 114 -6.65 1.76 13.92
CA GLN A 114 -6.94 1.17 15.23
C GLN A 114 -8.36 0.59 15.27
N PHE A 115 -9.34 1.33 14.75
CA PHE A 115 -10.71 0.87 14.64
C PHE A 115 -10.84 -0.39 13.77
N LEU A 116 -10.24 -0.40 12.57
CA LEU A 116 -10.24 -1.55 11.67
C LEU A 116 -9.55 -2.77 12.28
N THR A 117 -8.43 -2.58 12.98
CA THR A 117 -7.73 -3.68 13.65
C THR A 117 -8.60 -4.30 14.74
N SER A 118 -9.30 -3.48 15.53
CA SER A 118 -10.26 -3.98 16.52
C SER A 118 -11.45 -4.67 15.84
N LEU A 119 -11.94 -4.14 14.73
CA LEU A 119 -13.03 -4.75 13.96
C LEU A 119 -12.63 -6.14 13.41
N LEU A 120 -11.38 -6.29 12.92
CA LEU A 120 -10.84 -7.57 12.47
C LEU A 120 -10.78 -8.60 13.61
N GLN A 121 -10.32 -8.17 14.79
CA GLN A 121 -10.27 -9.03 15.98
C GLN A 121 -11.68 -9.47 16.41
N LEU A 122 -12.66 -8.56 16.38
CA LEU A 122 -14.05 -8.89 16.65
C LEU A 122 -14.62 -9.84 15.60
N ALA A 123 -14.34 -9.63 14.32
CA ALA A 123 -14.76 -10.51 13.24
C ALA A 123 -14.24 -11.93 13.47
N SER A 124 -12.97 -12.09 13.82
CA SER A 124 -12.37 -13.39 14.15
C SER A 124 -13.02 -14.09 15.34
N GLY A 125 -13.58 -13.34 16.30
CA GLY A 125 -14.24 -13.91 17.48
C GLY A 125 -15.74 -14.14 17.33
N GLU A 126 -16.44 -13.32 16.53
CA GLU A 126 -17.90 -13.34 16.38
C GLU A 126 -18.37 -14.15 15.16
N LEU A 127 -17.63 -14.13 14.04
CA LEU A 127 -18.07 -14.78 12.80
C LEU A 127 -17.75 -16.27 12.81
N ALA A 128 -18.77 -17.08 13.08
CA ALA A 128 -18.63 -18.54 13.12
C ALA A 128 -18.46 -19.17 11.73
N LYS A 129 -18.99 -18.54 10.67
CA LYS A 129 -18.85 -19.07 9.30
C LYS A 129 -17.54 -18.57 8.69
N ILE A 130 -16.69 -19.52 8.31
CA ILE A 130 -15.38 -19.24 7.67
C ILE A 130 -15.53 -18.33 6.46
N LYS A 131 -16.54 -18.57 5.61
CA LYS A 131 -16.83 -17.72 4.43
C LYS A 131 -17.05 -16.26 4.82
N GLU A 132 -17.89 -15.99 5.81
CA GLU A 132 -18.21 -14.64 6.27
C GLU A 132 -16.99 -13.94 6.85
N TYR A 133 -16.18 -14.67 7.64
CA TYR A 133 -14.92 -14.17 8.16
C TYR A 133 -13.93 -13.81 7.04
N GLU A 134 -13.73 -14.68 6.06
CA GLU A 134 -12.79 -14.44 4.95
C GLU A 134 -13.15 -13.21 4.12
N ILE A 135 -14.45 -13.00 3.84
CA ILE A 135 -14.93 -11.80 3.13
C ILE A 135 -14.57 -10.54 3.94
N ILE A 136 -14.91 -10.53 5.23
CA ILE A 136 -14.66 -9.37 6.10
C ILE A 136 -13.16 -9.14 6.34
N GLU A 137 -12.38 -10.20 6.51
CA GLU A 137 -10.93 -10.13 6.63
C GLU A 137 -10.32 -9.46 5.40
N GLN A 138 -10.74 -9.85 4.19
CA GLN A 138 -10.22 -9.26 2.97
C GLN A 138 -10.55 -7.78 2.82
N ILE A 139 -11.79 -7.38 3.11
CA ILE A 139 -12.19 -5.97 3.03
C ILE A 139 -11.46 -5.14 4.09
N ILE A 140 -11.43 -5.59 5.34
CA ILE A 140 -10.74 -4.87 6.42
C ILE A 140 -9.24 -4.74 6.14
N CYS A 141 -8.58 -5.83 5.75
CA CYS A 141 -7.14 -5.80 5.50
C CYS A 141 -6.79 -4.92 4.29
N SER A 142 -7.64 -4.88 3.25
CA SER A 142 -7.50 -3.95 2.12
C SER A 142 -7.54 -2.49 2.60
N GLU A 143 -8.53 -2.13 3.41
CA GLU A 143 -8.67 -0.78 3.96
C GLU A 143 -7.51 -0.39 4.90
N ILE A 144 -7.04 -1.31 5.75
CA ILE A 144 -5.86 -1.06 6.61
C ILE A 144 -4.63 -0.81 5.74
N SER A 145 -4.41 -1.62 4.71
CA SER A 145 -3.26 -1.44 3.81
C SER A 145 -3.27 -0.07 3.16
N LYS A 146 -4.42 0.36 2.62
CA LYS A 146 -4.62 1.68 2.01
C LYS A 146 -4.34 2.82 2.99
N MET A 147 -4.88 2.74 4.21
CA MET A 147 -4.69 3.79 5.23
C MET A 147 -3.25 3.85 5.75
N GLU A 148 -2.60 2.70 6.00
CA GLU A 148 -1.20 2.66 6.44
C GLU A 148 -0.24 3.15 5.34
N PHE A 149 -0.53 2.86 4.07
CA PHE A 149 0.19 3.45 2.95
C PHE A 149 0.07 4.97 2.95
N LEU A 150 -1.15 5.52 2.93
CA LEU A 150 -1.34 6.98 2.93
C LEU A 150 -0.65 7.64 4.14
N ARG A 151 -0.74 6.99 5.30
CA ARG A 151 -0.07 7.44 6.52
C ARG A 151 1.44 7.42 6.38
N ALA A 152 2.03 6.41 5.74
CA ALA A 152 3.47 6.35 5.50
C ALA A 152 3.95 7.55 4.66
N PHE A 153 3.22 7.90 3.60
CA PHE A 153 3.59 9.02 2.73
C PHE A 153 3.60 10.36 3.48
N LEU A 154 2.56 10.60 4.29
CA LEU A 154 2.51 11.79 5.16
C LEU A 154 3.62 11.79 6.22
N LEU A 155 4.07 10.62 6.68
CA LEU A 155 5.17 10.53 7.62
C LEU A 155 6.52 10.81 6.95
N VAL A 156 6.74 10.36 5.72
CA VAL A 156 7.93 10.71 4.93
C VAL A 156 7.99 12.23 4.72
N SER A 157 6.88 12.86 4.31
CA SER A 157 6.86 14.32 4.08
C SER A 157 7.15 15.15 5.33
N LEU A 158 6.90 14.59 6.52
CA LEU A 158 7.21 15.20 7.81
C LEU A 158 8.60 14.81 8.35
N GLY A 159 9.43 14.10 7.56
CA GLY A 159 10.76 13.63 7.96
C GLY A 159 10.74 12.51 9.02
N ARG A 160 9.59 11.87 9.26
CA ARG A 160 9.40 10.83 10.29
C ARG A 160 9.65 9.43 9.72
N ILE A 161 10.87 9.21 9.22
CA ILE A 161 11.21 8.05 8.39
C ILE A 161 10.94 6.71 9.09
N ASN A 162 11.41 6.52 10.33
CA ASN A 162 11.17 5.25 11.04
C ASN A 162 9.68 4.93 11.19
N SER A 163 8.84 5.93 11.47
CA SER A 163 7.39 5.74 11.56
C SER A 163 6.75 5.45 10.20
N ALA A 164 7.27 6.08 9.13
CA ALA A 164 6.82 5.80 7.77
C ALA A 164 7.12 4.35 7.37
N ILE A 165 8.35 3.88 7.64
CA ILE A 165 8.77 2.50 7.40
C ILE A 165 7.86 1.51 8.12
N SER A 166 7.62 1.69 9.43
CA SER A 166 6.71 0.80 10.16
C SER A 166 5.27 0.84 9.64
N SER A 167 4.88 1.91 8.94
CA SER A 167 3.55 2.00 8.32
C SER A 167 3.54 1.25 6.97
N LEU A 168 4.60 1.37 6.17
CA LEU A 168 4.75 0.57 4.94
C LEU A 168 4.83 -0.93 5.23
N GLU A 169 5.53 -1.34 6.29
CA GLU A 169 5.60 -2.76 6.69
C GLU A 169 4.21 -3.32 7.04
N ARG A 170 3.40 -2.54 7.76
CA ARG A 170 2.01 -2.93 8.02
C ARG A 170 1.19 -2.99 6.74
N ALA A 171 1.31 -1.98 5.87
CA ALA A 171 0.60 -1.98 4.60
C ALA A 171 0.95 -3.23 3.75
N ALA A 172 2.25 -3.55 3.65
CA ALA A 172 2.72 -4.72 2.91
C ALA A 172 2.21 -6.03 3.53
N LEU A 173 2.23 -6.15 4.86
CA LEU A 173 1.69 -7.31 5.57
C LEU A 173 0.21 -7.53 5.25
N PHE A 174 -0.62 -6.49 5.35
CA PHE A 174 -2.06 -6.62 5.07
C PHE A 174 -2.35 -6.87 3.59
N SER A 175 -1.53 -6.33 2.67
CA SER A 175 -1.59 -6.68 1.25
C SER A 175 -1.23 -8.16 0.99
N THR A 176 -0.29 -8.73 1.74
CA THR A 176 0.02 -10.16 1.67
C THR A 176 -1.15 -11.02 2.14
N ILE A 177 -1.81 -10.64 3.24
CA ILE A 177 -2.96 -11.37 3.79
C ILE A 177 -4.09 -11.48 2.76
N ILE A 178 -4.35 -10.41 2.00
CA ILE A 178 -5.40 -10.38 0.98
C ILE A 178 -4.92 -10.85 -0.40
N HIS A 179 -3.75 -11.50 -0.47
CA HIS A 179 -3.16 -12.01 -1.70
C HIS A 179 -2.96 -10.96 -2.81
N ASN A 180 -2.81 -9.68 -2.45
CA ASN A 180 -2.45 -8.63 -3.39
C ASN A 180 -0.93 -8.50 -3.48
N HIS A 181 -0.34 -9.45 -4.20
CA HIS A 181 1.11 -9.56 -4.36
C HIS A 181 1.71 -8.36 -5.09
N LYS A 182 1.01 -7.79 -6.08
CA LYS A 182 1.45 -6.57 -6.79
C LYS A 182 1.65 -5.39 -5.84
N THR A 183 0.68 -5.12 -4.96
CA THR A 183 0.79 -4.05 -3.97
C THR A 183 1.83 -4.37 -2.91
N CYS A 184 1.89 -5.61 -2.40
CA CYS A 184 2.93 -6.03 -1.46
C CYS A 184 4.36 -5.79 -2.00
N LEU A 185 4.62 -6.23 -3.23
CA LEU A 185 5.88 -6.05 -3.92
C LEU A 185 6.22 -4.56 -4.10
N THR A 186 5.25 -3.77 -4.55
CA THR A 186 5.45 -2.34 -4.76
C THR A 186 5.76 -1.61 -3.44
N LEU A 187 5.07 -1.95 -2.35
CA LEU A 187 5.32 -1.36 -1.02
C LEU A 187 6.73 -1.68 -0.50
N ASN A 188 7.19 -2.92 -0.70
CA ASN A 188 8.55 -3.33 -0.34
C ASN A 188 9.61 -2.62 -1.18
N TYR A 189 9.36 -2.40 -2.46
CA TYR A 189 10.23 -1.62 -3.33
C TYR A 189 10.28 -0.13 -2.91
N VAL A 190 9.13 0.48 -2.59
CA VAL A 190 9.05 1.85 -2.08
C VAL A 190 9.81 1.99 -0.76
N LYS A 191 9.73 0.99 0.14
CA LYS A 191 10.52 0.95 1.37
C LYS A 191 12.02 0.99 1.08
N ALA A 192 12.50 0.22 0.09
CA ALA A 192 13.91 0.25 -0.32
C ALA A 192 14.34 1.63 -0.84
N LEU A 193 13.51 2.25 -1.67
CA LEU A 193 13.76 3.60 -2.19
C LEU A 193 13.82 4.65 -1.07
N ILE A 194 12.93 4.57 -0.08
CA ILE A 194 12.96 5.49 1.06
C ILE A 194 14.28 5.35 1.81
N TYR A 195 14.76 4.13 2.06
CA TYR A 195 16.07 3.94 2.67
C TYR A 195 17.19 4.56 1.83
N LEU A 196 17.21 4.31 0.51
CA LEU A 196 18.22 4.83 -0.41
C LEU A 196 18.25 6.37 -0.39
N PHE A 197 17.10 7.02 -0.57
CA PHE A 197 17.02 8.48 -0.62
C PHE A 197 17.33 9.18 0.71
N HIS A 198 17.27 8.46 1.83
CA HIS A 198 17.63 8.97 3.15
C HIS A 198 19.04 8.56 3.59
N GLY A 199 19.87 8.02 2.68
CA GLY A 199 21.26 7.66 2.95
C GLY A 199 21.43 6.41 3.82
N LEU A 200 20.37 5.61 3.98
CA LEU A 200 20.37 4.37 4.76
C LEU A 200 20.75 3.18 3.86
N TYR A 201 21.91 3.26 3.20
CA TYR A 201 22.29 2.37 2.10
C TYR A 201 22.30 0.88 2.46
N LYS A 202 22.81 0.52 3.66
CA LYS A 202 22.78 -0.88 4.13
C LYS A 202 21.36 -1.44 4.25
N SER A 203 20.43 -0.62 4.77
CA SER A 203 19.02 -1.00 4.88
C SER A 203 18.36 -1.06 3.50
N ALA A 204 18.73 -0.16 2.58
CA ALA A 204 18.26 -0.20 1.20
C ALA A 204 18.70 -1.48 0.49
N ILE A 205 19.98 -1.87 0.58
CA ILE A 205 20.53 -3.10 -0.01
C ILE A 205 19.79 -4.34 0.52
N MET A 206 19.63 -4.43 1.85
CA MET A 206 18.92 -5.55 2.47
C MET A 206 17.46 -5.62 2.00
N GLN A 207 16.79 -4.48 1.90
CA GLN A 207 15.41 -4.41 1.44
C GLN A 207 15.29 -4.73 -0.06
N TYR A 208 16.26 -4.34 -0.89
CA TYR A 208 16.30 -4.73 -2.31
C TYR A 208 16.46 -6.23 -2.47
N ASN A 209 17.38 -6.88 -1.73
CA ASN A 209 17.52 -8.34 -1.74
C ASN A 209 16.21 -9.03 -1.33
N PHE A 210 15.60 -8.60 -0.23
CA PHE A 210 14.32 -9.17 0.23
C PHE A 210 13.21 -9.00 -0.82
N THR A 211 13.13 -7.83 -1.46
CA THR A 211 12.11 -7.56 -2.49
C THR A 211 12.38 -8.34 -3.77
N GLU A 212 13.66 -8.58 -4.10
CA GLU A 212 14.09 -9.45 -5.20
C GLU A 212 13.65 -10.90 -4.98
N GLU A 213 13.89 -11.46 -3.78
CA GLU A 213 13.43 -12.80 -3.41
C GLU A 213 11.91 -12.94 -3.51
N LEU A 214 11.16 -11.94 -3.03
CA LEU A 214 9.70 -11.93 -3.19
C LEU A 214 9.27 -11.83 -4.66
N ALA A 215 9.96 -11.01 -5.46
CA ALA A 215 9.64 -10.85 -6.87
C ALA A 215 9.87 -12.17 -7.65
N GLU A 216 10.90 -12.92 -7.30
CA GLU A 216 11.15 -14.25 -7.84
C GLU A 216 10.03 -15.24 -7.48
N ILE A 217 9.58 -15.27 -6.22
CA ILE A 217 8.46 -16.12 -5.78
C ILE A 217 7.18 -15.81 -6.56
N TYR A 218 6.93 -14.54 -6.87
CA TYR A 218 5.73 -14.09 -7.60
C TYR A 218 5.93 -13.98 -9.12
N ASN A 219 7.08 -14.43 -9.64
CA ASN A 219 7.44 -14.38 -11.07
C ASN A 219 7.36 -12.96 -11.70
N ASP A 220 7.82 -11.93 -10.97
CA ASP A 220 7.94 -10.55 -11.47
C ASP A 220 9.40 -10.21 -11.83
N ASP A 221 9.83 -10.68 -13.02
CA ASP A 221 11.18 -10.47 -13.53
C ASP A 221 11.53 -8.98 -13.67
N ARG A 222 10.54 -8.14 -13.97
CA ARG A 222 10.73 -6.70 -14.12
C ARG A 222 11.09 -6.06 -12.78
N LEU A 223 10.41 -6.44 -11.70
CA LEU A 223 10.74 -5.94 -10.38
C LEU A 223 12.05 -6.53 -9.86
N LYS A 224 12.33 -7.81 -10.15
CA LYS A 224 13.63 -8.44 -9.87
C LYS A 224 14.77 -7.60 -10.45
N LEU A 225 14.67 -7.24 -11.72
CA LEU A 225 15.63 -6.37 -12.40
C LEU A 225 15.75 -4.98 -11.73
N LYS A 226 14.62 -4.34 -11.37
CA LYS A 226 14.62 -3.05 -10.66
C LYS A 226 15.31 -3.14 -9.29
N CYS A 227 15.18 -4.25 -8.58
CA CYS A 227 15.85 -4.50 -7.30
C CYS A 227 17.36 -4.63 -7.48
N LEU A 228 17.82 -5.38 -8.50
CA LEU A 228 19.23 -5.50 -8.85
C LEU A 228 19.87 -4.15 -9.18
N ILE A 229 19.20 -3.34 -10.00
CA ILE A 229 19.64 -1.96 -10.32
C ILE A 229 19.71 -1.12 -9.04
N GLY A 230 18.67 -1.14 -8.21
CA GLY A 230 18.62 -0.38 -6.94
C GLY A 230 19.73 -0.79 -5.96
N LYS A 231 20.02 -2.09 -5.87
CA LYS A 231 21.11 -2.66 -5.08
C LYS A 231 22.47 -2.18 -5.57
N ALA A 232 22.75 -2.27 -6.88
CA ALA A 232 24.00 -1.81 -7.46
C ALA A 232 24.21 -0.30 -7.24
N ILE A 233 23.18 0.52 -7.43
CA ILE A 233 23.22 1.96 -7.11
C ILE A 233 23.55 2.18 -5.63
N SER A 234 22.90 1.44 -4.74
CA SER A 234 23.12 1.57 -3.29
C SER A 234 24.55 1.20 -2.87
N LEU A 235 25.10 0.10 -3.42
CA LEU A 235 26.48 -0.34 -3.21
C LEU A 235 27.49 0.70 -3.72
N TYR A 236 27.25 1.23 -4.92
CA TYR A 236 28.11 2.23 -5.54
C TYR A 236 28.18 3.52 -4.71
N ILE A 237 27.03 4.01 -4.24
CA ILE A 237 26.93 5.23 -3.42
C ILE A 237 27.49 5.02 -2.01
N GLU A 238 27.25 3.85 -1.38
CA GLU A 238 27.89 3.53 -0.08
C GLU A 238 29.42 3.56 -0.20
N GLY A 239 29.95 3.21 -1.37
CA GLY A 239 31.36 3.38 -1.73
C GLY A 239 32.29 2.32 -1.15
N LYS A 240 31.77 1.34 -0.41
CA LYS A 240 32.55 0.25 0.19
C LYS A 240 32.76 -0.94 -0.74
N ASP A 241 31.89 -1.11 -1.74
CA ASP A 241 31.89 -2.27 -2.61
C ASP A 241 31.47 -1.88 -4.04
N ARG A 242 32.28 -1.01 -4.65
CA ARG A 242 32.02 -0.49 -6.00
C ARG A 242 32.25 -1.54 -7.08
N GLU A 243 33.14 -2.49 -6.85
CA GLU A 243 33.45 -3.56 -7.79
C GLU A 243 32.23 -4.46 -8.01
N THR A 244 31.60 -4.92 -6.92
CA THR A 244 30.35 -5.69 -7.00
C THR A 244 29.23 -4.90 -7.67
N ALA A 245 29.14 -3.59 -7.43
CA ALA A 245 28.15 -2.74 -8.10
C ALA A 245 28.35 -2.67 -9.62
N MET A 246 29.61 -2.62 -10.10
CA MET A 246 29.93 -2.62 -11.53
C MET A 246 29.63 -3.97 -12.17
N VAL A 247 30.00 -5.08 -11.51
CA VAL A 247 29.70 -6.44 -11.99
C VAL A 247 28.20 -6.65 -12.19
N ILE A 248 27.37 -6.28 -11.20
CA ILE A 248 25.91 -6.39 -11.34
C ILE A 248 25.39 -5.56 -12.53
N MET A 249 25.92 -4.35 -12.74
CA MET A 249 25.50 -3.50 -13.85
C MET A 249 25.97 -4.03 -15.21
N GLU A 250 27.15 -4.64 -15.27
CA GLU A 250 27.66 -5.31 -16.47
C GLU A 250 26.77 -6.51 -16.84
N GLU A 251 26.43 -7.37 -15.87
CA GLU A 251 25.52 -8.51 -16.04
C GLU A 251 24.11 -8.10 -16.51
N ILE A 252 23.62 -6.93 -16.08
CA ILE A 252 22.33 -6.40 -16.52
C ILE A 252 22.39 -5.87 -17.97
N SER A 253 23.56 -5.38 -18.40
CA SER A 253 23.74 -4.72 -19.69
C SER A 253 24.08 -5.66 -20.85
N SER A 254 24.49 -6.90 -20.54
CA SER A 254 24.80 -7.98 -21.48
C SER A 254 23.55 -8.74 -21.93
#